data_AF-A0A7K7R8Q2-F1
#
_entry.id   AF-A0A7K7R8Q2-F1
#
_cell.length_a   1.000
_cell.length_b   1.000
_cell.length_c   1.000
_cell.angle_alpha   90.00
_cell.angle_beta   90.00
_cell.angle_gamma   90.00
#
_symmetry.space_group_name_H-M   'P 1'
#
loop_
_entity.id
_entity.type
_entity.pdbx_description
1 polymer ?
#
loop_
_entity_poly.entity_id
_entity_poly.type
_entity_poly.pdbx_seq_one_letter_code
_entity_poly.pdbx_strand_id
1 'polypeptide(L)'
;GSLVLAAGWLLPLRSVHRVTLLRGGSAVTIGTPGPLGLGRRSFTVPLRDVSGRAHRAEVAAAIPIKVRGRPFFFLLDKAGQLSDPRLFDLTVGAFRKF
;
A
#
# COMPACT_ATOMS: atom_id res chain seq x y z
N GLY A 1 -6.88 0.29 -28.37
CA GLY A 1 -5.85 -0.72 -28.11
C GLY A 1 -4.86 -0.29 -27.03
N SER A 2 -3.94 0.62 -27.36
CA SER A 2 -2.80 0.98 -26.49
C SER A 2 -3.18 1.45 -25.07
N LEU A 3 -4.27 2.22 -24.92
CA LEU A 3 -4.71 2.73 -23.61
C LEU A 3 -5.13 1.62 -22.63
N VAL A 4 -5.74 0.55 -23.13
CA VAL A 4 -6.16 -0.60 -22.34
C VAL A 4 -4.93 -1.40 -21.86
N LEU A 5 -3.92 -1.54 -22.72
CA LEU A 5 -2.66 -2.18 -22.37
C LEU A 5 -1.89 -1.36 -21.32
N ALA A 6 -1.82 -0.04 -21.48
CA ALA A 6 -1.19 0.85 -20.51
C ALA A 6 -1.91 0.83 -19.15
N ALA A 7 -3.25 0.81 -19.14
CA ALA A 7 -4.03 0.68 -17.92
C ALA A 7 -3.82 -0.69 -17.25
N GLY A 8 -3.85 -1.78 -18.02
CA GLY A 8 -3.56 -3.13 -17.54
C GLY A 8 -2.15 -3.30 -16.99
N TRP A 9 -1.17 -2.53 -17.48
CA TRP A 9 0.18 -2.48 -16.94
C TRP A 9 0.28 -1.70 -15.62
N LEU A 10 -0.39 -0.55 -15.52
CA LEU A 10 -0.25 0.39 -14.39
C LEU A 10 -1.09 0.01 -13.16
N LEU A 11 -2.25 -0.63 -13.35
CA LEU A 11 -3.14 -0.98 -12.25
C LEU A 11 -2.52 -2.00 -11.27
N PRO A 12 -1.89 -3.11 -11.72
CA PRO A 12 -1.25 -4.08 -10.83
C PRO A 12 -0.10 -3.47 -10.03
N LEU A 13 0.66 -2.54 -10.63
CA LEU A 13 1.76 -1.83 -9.97
C LEU A 13 1.31 -0.97 -8.77
N ARG A 14 0.01 -0.66 -8.68
CA ARG A 14 -0.58 0.11 -7.57
C ARG A 14 -1.20 -0.75 -6.50
N SER A 15 -1.51 -2.01 -6.79
CA SER A 15 -1.99 -2.96 -5.79
C SER A 15 -0.86 -3.32 -4.85
N VAL A 16 -1.08 -3.13 -3.56
CA VAL A 16 -0.16 -3.59 -2.52
C VAL A 16 -0.66 -4.93 -2.06
N HIS A 17 0.14 -5.95 -2.30
CA HIS A 17 -0.15 -7.30 -1.82
C HIS A 17 0.46 -7.53 -0.42
N ARG A 18 1.53 -6.82 -0.07
CA ARG A 18 2.22 -7.04 1.21
C ARG A 18 2.67 -5.74 1.82
N VAL A 19 2.37 -5.57 3.11
CA VAL A 19 2.93 -4.52 3.94
C VAL A 19 3.62 -5.19 5.11
N THR A 20 4.91 -4.95 5.26
CA THR A 20 5.70 -5.50 6.36
C THR A 20 6.23 -4.35 7.21
N LEU A 21 5.80 -4.29 8.46
CA LEU A 21 6.36 -3.37 9.43
C LEU A 21 7.75 -3.89 9.83
N LEU A 22 8.79 -3.07 9.69
CA LEU A 22 10.13 -3.44 10.14
C LEU A 22 10.21 -3.37 11.66
N ARG A 23 11.08 -4.21 12.25
CA ARG A 23 11.32 -4.23 13.70
C ARG A 23 11.72 -2.83 14.17
N GLY A 24 11.00 -2.32 15.17
CA GLY A 24 11.17 -0.97 15.72
C GLY A 24 10.14 0.06 15.24
N GLY A 25 9.21 -0.29 14.34
CA GLY A 25 8.11 0.59 13.94
C GLY A 25 8.54 1.88 13.24
N SER A 26 9.80 1.99 12.84
CA SER A 26 10.37 3.18 12.21
C SER A 26 10.19 3.19 10.69
N ALA A 27 10.06 2.01 10.09
CA ALA A 27 9.98 1.83 8.64
C ALA A 27 9.00 0.72 8.25
N VAL A 28 8.48 0.84 7.03
CA VAL A 28 7.48 -0.03 6.43
C VAL A 28 7.97 -0.44 5.05
N THR A 29 8.01 -1.74 4.80
CA THR A 29 8.25 -2.29 3.47
C THR A 29 6.92 -2.53 2.78
N ILE A 30 6.71 -1.88 1.64
CA ILE A 30 5.53 -2.03 0.80
C ILE A 30 5.90 -2.88 -0.41
N GLY A 31 5.18 -3.98 -0.61
CA GLY A 31 5.32 -4.91 -1.71
C GLY A 31 4.22 -4.72 -2.75
N THR A 32 4.59 -4.33 -3.96
CA THR A 32 3.72 -4.27 -5.13
C THR A 32 4.09 -5.37 -6.13
N PRO A 33 3.13 -5.91 -6.90
CA PRO A 33 3.43 -6.72 -8.07
C PRO A 33 4.39 -5.98 -9.01
N GLY A 34 5.27 -6.73 -9.65
CA GLY A 34 6.06 -6.23 -10.77
C GLY A 34 5.19 -5.95 -11.99
N PRO A 35 5.71 -5.17 -12.95
CA PRO A 35 5.01 -4.95 -14.21
C PRO A 35 4.74 -6.28 -14.93
N LEU A 36 3.55 -6.44 -15.53
CA LEU A 36 3.07 -7.70 -16.14
C LEU A 36 3.00 -8.92 -15.20
N GLY A 37 3.02 -8.70 -13.88
CA GLY A 37 3.15 -9.82 -12.93
C GLY A 37 4.53 -10.47 -12.95
N LEU A 38 5.50 -9.88 -13.67
CA LEU A 38 6.89 -10.33 -13.68
C LEU A 38 7.59 -9.82 -12.43
N GLY A 39 7.69 -10.71 -11.44
CA GLY A 39 8.40 -10.46 -10.20
C GLY A 39 7.60 -9.69 -9.16
N ARG A 40 8.24 -9.45 -8.01
CA ARG A 40 7.68 -8.70 -6.88
C ARG A 40 8.59 -7.52 -6.62
N ARG A 41 8.03 -6.32 -6.63
CA ARG A 41 8.75 -5.11 -6.24
C ARG A 41 8.45 -4.84 -4.78
N SER A 42 9.49 -4.64 -3.98
CA SER A 42 9.32 -4.14 -2.62
C SER A 42 10.15 -2.88 -2.44
N PHE A 43 9.63 -1.94 -1.67
CA PHE A 43 10.35 -0.73 -1.33
C PHE A 43 10.10 -0.39 0.13
N THR A 44 11.16 0.03 0.81
CA THR A 44 11.10 0.41 2.22
C THR A 44 10.96 1.92 2.31
N VAL A 45 9.97 2.37 3.06
CA VAL A 45 9.70 3.78 3.35
C VAL A 45 9.63 4.01 4.85
N PRO A 46 10.09 5.15 5.36
CA PRO A 46 9.91 5.48 6.77
C PRO A 46 8.43 5.53 7.13
N LEU A 47 8.04 5.06 8.31
CA LEU A 47 6.63 5.07 8.75
C LEU A 47 6.06 6.51 8.80
N ARG A 48 6.91 7.49 9.12
CA ARG A 48 6.57 8.93 9.09
C ARG A 48 6.14 9.45 7.71
N ASP A 49 6.45 8.71 6.65
CA ASP A 49 6.15 9.06 5.27
C ASP A 49 4.97 8.25 4.73
N VAL A 50 4.28 7.48 5.59
CA VAL A 50 3.12 6.64 5.24
C VAL A 50 1.89 7.10 6.02
N SER A 51 0.77 7.26 5.32
CA SER A 51 -0.51 7.68 5.91
C SER A 51 -1.67 6.87 5.33
N GLY A 52 -2.50 6.32 6.21
CA GLY A 52 -3.79 5.74 5.85
C GLY A 52 -4.79 6.86 5.61
N ARG A 53 -5.40 6.91 4.42
CA ARG A 53 -6.39 7.95 4.07
C ARG A 53 -7.84 7.54 4.35
N ALA A 54 -8.10 6.28 4.66
CA ALA A 54 -9.44 5.80 4.92
C ALA A 54 -9.47 4.72 6.01
N HIS A 55 -10.54 4.73 6.79
CA HIS A 55 -10.78 3.74 7.81
C HIS A 55 -11.21 2.41 7.15
N ARG A 56 -10.67 1.27 7.60
CA ARG A 56 -10.95 -0.07 7.03
C ARG A 56 -12.45 -0.42 6.89
N ALA A 57 -13.30 0.23 7.69
CA ALA A 57 -14.75 0.05 7.70
C ALA A 57 -15.47 0.81 6.58
N GLU A 58 -14.91 1.94 6.11
CA GLU A 58 -15.52 2.76 5.06
C GLU A 58 -15.19 2.25 3.66
N VAL A 59 -14.12 1.46 3.51
CA VAL A 59 -13.67 1.02 2.18
C VAL A 59 -14.15 -0.39 1.85
N ALA A 60 -14.87 -0.50 0.73
CA ALA A 60 -15.51 -1.73 0.27
C ALA A 60 -14.50 -2.75 -0.29
N ALA A 61 -13.42 -2.30 -0.94
CA ALA A 61 -12.52 -3.19 -1.69
C ALA A 61 -11.03 -3.09 -1.31
N ALA A 62 -10.46 -1.89 -1.22
CA ALA A 62 -9.02 -1.73 -0.95
C ALA A 62 -8.72 -0.46 -0.14
N ILE A 63 -7.86 -0.55 0.86
CA ILE A 63 -7.49 0.55 1.74
C ILE A 63 -6.45 1.45 1.05
N PRO A 64 -6.75 2.73 0.76
CA PRO A 64 -5.80 3.64 0.16
C PRO A 64 -4.73 4.11 1.15
N ILE A 65 -3.47 3.86 0.80
CA ILE A 65 -2.28 4.29 1.54
C ILE A 65 -1.55 5.35 0.73
N LYS A 66 -1.30 6.51 1.35
CA LYS A 66 -0.49 7.58 0.76
C LYS A 66 0.96 7.45 1.25
N VAL A 67 1.89 7.46 0.31
CA VAL A 67 3.33 7.52 0.59
C VAL A 67 3.85 8.90 0.18
N ARG A 68 4.58 9.57 1.07
CA ARG A 68 5.20 10.88 0.82
C ARG A 68 6.21 10.76 -0.33
N GLY A 69 6.21 11.75 -1.22
CA GLY A 69 7.05 11.75 -2.43
C GLY A 69 6.58 10.84 -3.56
N ARG A 70 5.41 10.18 -3.43
CA ARG A 70 4.75 9.47 -4.54
C ARG A 70 3.46 10.18 -4.97
N PRO A 71 3.25 10.38 -6.28
CA PRO A 71 2.07 11.10 -6.76
C PRO A 71 0.77 10.32 -6.51
N PHE A 72 0.80 8.99 -6.60
CA PHE A 72 -0.40 8.14 -6.49
C PHE A 72 -0.59 7.51 -5.11
N PHE A 73 -1.83 7.10 -4.83
CA PHE A 73 -2.17 6.25 -3.70
C PHE A 73 -1.90 4.79 -4.06
N PHE A 74 -1.45 4.03 -3.06
CA PHE A 74 -1.29 2.60 -3.13
C PHE A 74 -2.53 1.93 -2.54
N LEU A 75 -3.07 0.92 -3.22
CA LEU A 75 -4.30 0.26 -2.80
C LEU A 75 -3.94 -1.05 -2.11
N LEU A 76 -4.10 -1.10 -0.79
CA LEU A 76 -3.91 -2.32 -0.02
C LEU A 76 -5.18 -3.17 -0.11
N ASP A 77 -5.04 -4.40 -0.57
CA ASP A 77 -6.17 -5.33 -0.65
C ASP A 77 -6.72 -5.62 0.77
N LYS A 78 -8.02 -5.40 0.96
CA LYS A 78 -8.72 -5.67 2.23
C LYS A 78 -8.84 -7.17 2.49
N ALA A 79 -8.85 -7.99 1.44
CA ALA A 79 -8.94 -9.44 1.54
C ALA A 79 -7.62 -10.10 2.01
N GLY A 80 -6.53 -9.33 2.13
CA GLY A 80 -5.26 -9.82 2.63
C GLY A 80 -5.30 -10.19 4.13
N GLN A 81 -4.44 -11.11 4.55
CA GLN A 81 -4.25 -11.38 5.98
C GLN A 81 -3.41 -10.29 6.65
N LEU A 82 -4.00 -9.65 7.66
CA LEU A 82 -3.31 -8.75 8.58
C LEU A 82 -2.93 -9.56 9.82
N SER A 83 -1.63 -9.76 10.05
CA SER A 83 -1.14 -10.46 11.25
C SER A 83 -1.63 -9.79 12.54
N ASP A 84 -1.60 -8.45 12.58
CA ASP A 84 -2.01 -7.64 13.73
C ASP A 84 -2.83 -6.41 13.31
N PRO A 85 -4.17 -6.49 13.31
CA PRO A 85 -5.03 -5.39 12.87
C PRO A 85 -4.85 -4.12 13.71
N ARG A 86 -4.65 -4.26 15.03
CA ARG A 86 -4.45 -3.11 15.94
C ARG A 86 -3.13 -2.40 15.66
N LEU A 87 -2.06 -3.16 15.43
CA LEU A 87 -0.76 -2.60 15.10
C LEU A 87 -0.82 -1.86 13.76
N PHE A 88 -1.55 -2.42 12.78
CA PHE A 88 -1.79 -1.77 11.50
C PHE A 88 -2.53 -0.44 11.67
N ASP A 89 -3.63 -0.42 12.42
CA ASP A 89 -4.44 0.79 12.66
C ASP A 89 -3.62 1.90 13.35
N LEU A 90 -2.73 1.54 14.28
CA LEU A 90 -1.85 2.49 14.99
C LEU A 90 -0.66 3.00 14.16
N THR A 91 -0.25 2.26 13.13
CA THR A 91 0.98 2.55 12.37
C THR A 91 0.66 3.01 10.95
N VAL A 92 0.39 2.07 10.06
CA VAL A 92 0.20 2.28 8.62
C VAL A 92 -1.18 2.89 8.32
N GLY A 93 -2.20 2.46 9.06
CA GLY A 93 -3.56 2.97 8.98
C GLY A 93 -3.75 4.31 9.71
N ALA A 94 -2.74 4.78 10.44
CA ALA A 94 -2.83 6.04 11.15
C ALA A 94 -2.97 7.20 10.16
N PHE A 95 -4.00 8.02 10.38
CA PHE A 95 -4.23 9.21 9.58
C PHE A 95 -3.17 10.26 9.91
N ARG A 96 -2.27 10.51 8.95
CA ARG A 96 -1.25 11.56 9.06
C ARG A 96 -1.43 12.54 7.91
N LYS A 97 -1.48 13.84 8.23
CA LYS A 97 -1.51 14.91 7.23
C LYS A 97 -0.06 15.21 6.84
N PHE A 98 0.23 15.20 5.55
CA PHE A 98 1.54 15.49 4.97
C PHE A 98 1.43 16.64 3.99
#